data_AF-Q4C294-F1
#
_entry.id   AF-Q4C294-F1
#
_cell.length_a   1.000
_cell.length_b   1.000
_cell.length_c   1.000
_cell.angle_alpha   90.00
_cell.angle_beta   90.00
_cell.angle_gamma   90.00
#
_symmetry.space_group_name_H-M   'P 1'
#
loop_
_entity.id
_entity.type
_entity.pdbx_description
1 polymer ?
#
loop_
_entity_poly.entity_id
_entity_poly.type
_entity_poly.pdbx_seq_one_letter_code
_entity_poly.pdbx_strand_id
1 'polypeptide(L)'
;MAYVNARPPYEEIEVYARSFEQEDSDIDARPYSFDDGENSDEFKGFHKIEAFIYRDEDLASAIPYGEELIDSVKSLRVKLNDINNFNASLNFNGMLSLATEVPAKKISSEEETWSDQSLLIFKHNWIGIHSQFEPYKSTKVQINPNSQ
;
A
#
# COMPACT_ATOMS: atom_id res chain seq x y z
N MET A 1 -1.00 -18.38 5.64
CA MET A 1 0.21 -18.09 6.45
C MET A 1 0.07 -16.66 6.99
N ALA A 2 0.69 -16.31 8.13
CA ALA A 2 0.42 -15.03 8.82
C ALA A 2 0.72 -13.79 7.96
N TYR A 3 1.84 -13.79 7.22
CA TYR A 3 2.22 -12.74 6.26
C TYR A 3 1.09 -12.46 5.25
N VAL A 4 0.68 -13.49 4.51
CA VAL A 4 -0.41 -13.42 3.52
C VAL A 4 -1.71 -12.90 4.12
N ASN A 5 -2.03 -13.28 5.36
CA ASN A 5 -3.26 -12.83 6.03
C ASN A 5 -3.19 -11.37 6.52
N ALA A 6 -1.99 -10.80 6.65
CA ALA A 6 -1.77 -9.46 7.17
C ALA A 6 -1.72 -8.37 6.08
N ARG A 7 -1.40 -8.73 4.83
CA ARG A 7 -1.38 -7.80 3.68
C ARG A 7 -2.73 -7.15 3.36
N PRO A 8 -3.87 -7.89 3.28
CA PRO A 8 -5.11 -7.37 2.73
C PRO A 8 -5.62 -6.03 3.29
N PRO A 9 -5.64 -5.80 4.62
CA PRO A 9 -6.21 -4.55 5.15
C PRO A 9 -5.42 -3.30 4.74
N TYR A 10 -4.10 -3.41 4.54
CA TYR A 10 -3.28 -2.29 4.07
C TYR A 10 -3.53 -2.03 2.58
N GLU A 11 -3.53 -3.09 1.78
CA GLU A 11 -3.77 -3.03 0.32
C GLU A 11 -5.15 -2.46 -0.06
N GLU A 12 -6.16 -2.69 0.78
CA GLU A 12 -7.49 -2.12 0.60
C GLU A 12 -7.54 -0.61 0.87
N ILE A 13 -6.60 -0.05 1.64
CA ILE A 13 -6.53 1.38 1.97
C ILE A 13 -5.38 2.12 1.29
N GLU A 14 -4.57 1.44 0.48
CA GLU A 14 -3.42 2.01 -0.24
C GLU A 14 -3.80 3.18 -1.18
N VAL A 15 -5.09 3.29 -1.54
CA VAL A 15 -5.64 4.50 -2.19
C VAL A 15 -5.36 5.80 -1.42
N TYR A 16 -5.03 5.71 -0.13
CA TYR A 16 -4.66 6.83 0.73
C TYR A 16 -3.16 6.93 1.04
N ALA A 17 -2.31 6.05 0.50
CA ALA A 17 -0.87 5.98 0.81
C ALA A 17 -0.18 7.35 0.71
N ARG A 18 -0.49 8.14 -0.32
CA ARG A 18 0.08 9.50 -0.49
C ARG A 18 -0.32 10.52 0.57
N SER A 19 -1.37 10.26 1.35
CA SER A 19 -1.69 11.09 2.51
C SER A 19 -0.80 10.79 3.72
N PHE A 20 -0.07 9.66 3.69
CA PHE A 20 0.69 9.11 4.81
C PHE A 20 2.05 8.58 4.35
N GLU A 21 2.80 9.36 3.56
CA GLU A 21 4.02 8.91 2.87
C GLU A 21 5.06 8.25 3.80
N GLN A 22 5.22 8.76 5.03
CA GLN A 22 6.13 8.14 6.00
C GLN A 22 5.63 6.75 6.44
N GLU A 23 4.35 6.64 6.81
CA GLU A 23 3.77 5.35 7.19
C GLU A 23 3.77 4.37 6.03
N ASP A 24 3.49 4.84 4.81
CA ASP A 24 3.52 4.02 3.61
C ASP A 24 4.92 3.46 3.33
N SER A 25 5.94 4.31 3.40
CA SER A 25 7.33 3.86 3.29
C SER A 25 7.69 2.85 4.38
N ASP A 26 7.34 3.15 5.64
CA ASP A 26 7.66 2.28 6.78
C ASP A 26 6.93 0.94 6.76
N ILE A 27 5.75 0.87 6.15
CA ILE A 27 4.91 -0.33 6.08
C ILE A 27 5.24 -1.15 4.84
N ASP A 28 5.41 -0.49 3.70
CA ASP A 28 5.28 -1.13 2.38
C ASP A 28 6.35 -0.74 1.38
N ALA A 29 7.41 -0.02 1.75
CA ALA A 29 8.47 0.29 0.78
C ALA A 29 9.10 -0.98 0.20
N ARG A 30 9.37 -0.94 -1.11
CA ARG A 30 10.18 -1.95 -1.80
C ARG A 30 11.66 -1.53 -1.74
N PRO A 31 12.63 -2.46 -1.91
CA PRO A 31 14.05 -2.13 -1.81
C PRO A 31 14.48 -0.97 -2.72
N TYR A 32 13.96 -0.91 -3.95
CA TYR A 32 14.36 0.13 -4.91
C TYR A 32 13.93 1.55 -4.51
N SER A 33 13.08 1.71 -3.50
CA SER A 33 12.73 3.02 -2.94
C SER A 33 13.89 3.69 -2.20
N PHE A 34 14.97 2.95 -1.92
CA PHE A 34 16.13 3.42 -1.19
C PHE A 34 17.40 3.35 -2.06
N ASP A 35 18.30 4.34 -1.91
CA ASP A 35 19.56 4.41 -2.67
C ASP A 35 20.44 3.17 -2.45
N ASP A 36 20.49 2.65 -1.21
CA ASP A 36 21.24 1.44 -0.84
C ASP A 36 20.45 0.14 -1.03
N GLY A 37 19.25 0.22 -1.60
CA GLY A 37 18.41 -0.94 -1.86
C GLY A 37 18.07 -1.71 -0.59
N GLU A 38 18.24 -3.04 -0.65
CA GLU A 38 17.98 -3.94 0.49
C GLU A 38 18.91 -3.73 1.70
N ASN A 39 20.05 -3.06 1.49
CA ASN A 39 21.03 -2.78 2.54
C ASN A 39 20.74 -1.46 3.27
N SER A 40 19.73 -0.71 2.85
CA SER A 40 19.31 0.50 3.55
C SER A 40 18.85 0.16 4.98
N ASP A 41 19.37 0.89 5.97
CA ASP A 41 18.90 0.80 7.36
C ASP A 41 17.44 1.28 7.50
N GLU A 42 16.92 2.03 6.52
CA GLU A 42 15.53 2.46 6.47
C GLU A 42 14.59 1.41 5.87
N PHE A 43 15.12 0.36 5.21
CA PHE A 43 14.30 -0.69 4.61
C PHE A 43 13.75 -1.66 5.66
N LYS A 44 12.46 -1.50 5.95
CA LYS A 44 11.69 -2.25 6.95
C LYS A 44 10.30 -2.62 6.40
N GLY A 45 9.38 -3.03 7.27
CA GLY A 45 7.99 -3.30 6.91
C GLY A 45 7.79 -4.65 6.22
N PHE A 46 6.69 -4.77 5.47
CA PHE A 46 6.24 -6.02 4.89
C PHE A 46 7.28 -6.65 3.98
N HIS A 47 7.89 -5.91 3.05
CA HIS A 47 8.81 -6.51 2.09
C HIS A 47 10.16 -6.92 2.71
N LYS A 48 10.62 -6.25 3.78
CA LYS A 48 11.78 -6.76 4.54
C LYS A 48 11.46 -8.10 5.20
N ILE A 49 10.27 -8.21 5.79
CA ILE A 49 9.76 -9.46 6.39
C ILE A 49 9.57 -10.54 5.33
N GLU A 50 9.06 -10.16 4.15
CA GLU A 50 8.87 -11.05 3.00
C GLU A 50 10.18 -11.69 2.57
N ALA A 51 11.24 -10.88 2.39
CA ALA A 51 12.57 -11.36 2.03
C ALA A 51 13.08 -12.41 3.04
N PHE A 52 12.99 -12.11 4.33
CA PHE A 52 13.43 -13.05 5.36
C PHE A 52 12.65 -14.36 5.34
N ILE A 53 11.33 -14.31 5.19
CA ILE A 53 10.48 -15.52 5.27
C ILE A 53 10.58 -16.36 3.99
N TYR A 54 10.52 -15.74 2.81
CA TYR A 54 10.32 -16.44 1.54
C TYR A 54 11.61 -16.64 0.73
N ARG A 55 12.59 -15.73 0.84
CA ARG A 55 13.88 -15.86 0.15
C ARG A 55 14.93 -16.51 1.06
N ASP A 56 15.04 -16.03 2.29
CA ASP A 56 16.15 -16.42 3.19
C ASP A 56 15.78 -17.61 4.11
N GLU A 57 14.50 -17.95 4.20
CA GLU A 57 13.96 -18.98 5.09
C GLU A 57 14.32 -18.74 6.58
N ASP A 58 14.48 -17.47 6.98
CA ASP A 58 14.90 -17.05 8.33
C ASP A 58 13.81 -16.25 9.04
N LEU A 59 12.90 -16.98 9.70
CA LEU A 59 11.84 -16.37 10.49
C LEU A 59 12.38 -15.60 11.71
N ALA A 60 13.53 -15.98 12.28
CA ALA A 60 14.04 -15.35 13.49
C ALA A 60 14.49 -13.91 13.22
N SER A 61 15.16 -13.68 12.09
CA SER A 61 15.58 -12.34 11.65
C SER A 61 14.42 -11.43 11.27
N ALA A 62 13.24 -11.99 10.93
CA ALA A 62 12.05 -11.21 10.62
C ALA A 62 11.34 -10.62 11.86
N ILE A 63 11.58 -11.17 13.06
CA ILE A 63 10.82 -10.82 14.28
C ILE A 63 10.90 -9.33 14.62
N PRO A 64 12.10 -8.69 14.69
CA PRO A 64 12.20 -7.28 15.05
C PRO A 64 11.42 -6.37 14.09
N TYR A 65 11.48 -6.66 12.79
CA TYR A 65 10.74 -5.91 11.77
C TYR A 65 9.22 -6.10 11.88
N GLY A 66 8.76 -7.27 12.36
CA GLY A 66 7.36 -7.49 12.69
C GLY A 66 6.88 -6.61 13.86
N GLU A 67 7.73 -6.37 14.86
CA GLU A 67 7.42 -5.47 15.97
C GLU A 67 7.38 -4.01 15.51
N GLU A 68 8.36 -3.58 14.71
CA GLU A 68 8.37 -2.24 14.10
C GLU A 68 7.15 -2.00 13.22
N LEU A 69 6.77 -2.98 12.39
CA LEU A 69 5.59 -2.90 11.53
C LEU A 69 4.31 -2.66 12.35
N ILE A 70 4.18 -3.31 13.52
CA ILE A 70 3.04 -3.08 14.42
C ILE A 70 2.98 -1.62 14.87
N ASP A 71 4.13 -1.00 15.16
CA ASP A 71 4.19 0.39 15.59
C ASP A 71 3.90 1.37 14.44
N SER A 72 4.41 1.10 13.23
CA SER A 72 4.04 1.87 12.02
C SER A 72 2.54 1.80 11.75
N VAL A 73 1.92 0.62 11.88
CA VAL A 73 0.47 0.46 11.72
C VAL A 73 -0.30 1.17 12.83
N LYS A 74 0.19 1.22 14.07
CA LYS A 74 -0.43 2.03 15.14
C LYS A 74 -0.36 3.53 14.80
N SER A 75 0.78 4.01 14.30
CA SER A 75 0.92 5.41 13.83
C SER A 75 -0.10 5.71 12.73
N LEU A 76 -0.17 4.87 11.70
CA LEU A 76 -1.13 5.02 10.60
C LEU A 76 -2.56 5.06 11.13
N ARG A 77 -2.94 4.17 12.05
CA ARG A 77 -4.28 4.15 12.65
C ARG A 77 -4.60 5.45 13.39
N VAL A 78 -3.65 6.10 14.05
CA VAL A 78 -3.87 7.41 14.67
C VAL A 78 -4.17 8.45 13.60
N LYS A 79 -3.37 8.51 12.53
CA LYS A 79 -3.55 9.48 11.44
C LYS A 79 -4.83 9.26 10.63
N LEU A 80 -5.23 8.01 10.41
CA LEU A 80 -6.49 7.66 9.75
C LEU A 80 -7.73 8.17 10.52
N ASN A 81 -7.62 8.39 11.84
CA ASN A 81 -8.72 8.93 12.64
C ASN A 81 -8.84 10.46 12.60
N ASP A 82 -7.88 11.16 11.99
CA ASP A 82 -7.95 12.61 11.81
C ASP A 82 -8.51 12.96 10.42
N ILE A 83 -9.74 13.47 10.41
CA ILE A 83 -10.45 13.84 9.18
C ILE A 83 -9.71 14.90 8.35
N ASN A 84 -8.84 15.71 8.98
CA ASN A 84 -8.08 16.74 8.28
C ASN A 84 -7.02 16.18 7.33
N ASN A 85 -6.68 14.89 7.45
CA ASN A 85 -5.77 14.21 6.53
C ASN A 85 -6.43 13.81 5.19
N PHE A 86 -7.72 14.11 5.03
CA PHE A 86 -8.49 13.72 3.85
C PHE A 86 -9.07 14.95 3.16
N ASN A 87 -9.01 14.96 1.82
CA ASN A 87 -9.79 15.87 1.00
C ASN A 87 -10.14 15.21 -0.34
N ALA A 88 -11.16 15.74 -1.02
CA ALA A 88 -11.67 15.14 -2.24
C ALA A 88 -10.59 15.00 -3.33
N SER A 89 -9.77 16.03 -3.54
CA SER A 89 -8.73 16.01 -4.58
C SER A 89 -7.69 14.91 -4.32
N LEU A 90 -7.16 14.83 -3.09
CA LEU A 90 -6.23 13.77 -2.69
C LEU A 90 -6.84 12.38 -2.87
N ASN A 91 -8.07 12.17 -2.38
CA ASN A 91 -8.73 10.86 -2.42
C ASN A 91 -8.98 10.38 -3.87
N PHE A 92 -9.47 11.26 -4.75
CA PHE A 92 -9.67 10.92 -6.16
C PHE A 92 -8.34 10.66 -6.88
N ASN A 93 -7.30 11.47 -6.60
CA ASN A 93 -5.97 11.25 -7.18
C ASN A 93 -5.35 9.93 -6.72
N GLY A 94 -5.52 9.56 -5.45
CA GLY A 94 -5.07 8.28 -4.91
C GLY A 94 -5.75 7.09 -5.57
N MET A 95 -7.08 7.14 -5.69
CA MET A 95 -7.87 6.13 -6.42
C MET A 95 -7.39 5.96 -7.88
N LEU A 96 -7.21 7.07 -8.60
CA LEU A 96 -6.72 7.04 -9.99
C LEU A 96 -5.31 6.48 -10.09
N SER A 97 -4.42 6.90 -9.19
CA SER A 97 -3.02 6.52 -9.23
C SER A 97 -2.83 5.04 -8.97
N LEU A 98 -3.50 4.49 -7.95
CA LEU A 98 -3.44 3.07 -7.67
C LEU A 98 -4.02 2.24 -8.82
N ALA A 99 -5.13 2.70 -9.42
CA ALA A 99 -5.71 2.05 -10.60
C ALA A 99 -4.77 2.02 -11.81
N THR A 100 -3.90 3.04 -11.96
CA THR A 100 -2.87 3.07 -13.01
C THR A 100 -1.58 2.34 -12.63
N GLU A 101 -1.25 2.25 -11.35
CA GLU A 101 -0.03 1.63 -10.85
C GLU A 101 -0.05 0.11 -10.98
N VAL A 102 -1.19 -0.52 -10.65
CA VAL A 102 -1.37 -1.98 -10.76
C VAL A 102 -0.94 -2.51 -12.15
N PRO A 103 -1.48 -2.00 -13.28
CA PRO A 103 -1.06 -2.47 -14.60
C PRO A 103 0.32 -1.97 -15.05
N ALA A 104 0.82 -0.86 -14.50
CA ALA A 104 2.09 -0.27 -14.93
C ALA A 104 3.31 -0.91 -14.25
N LYS A 105 3.18 -1.33 -12.99
CA LYS A 105 4.28 -1.86 -12.17
C LYS A 105 3.96 -3.21 -11.55
N LYS A 106 2.85 -3.31 -10.81
CA LYS A 106 2.57 -4.50 -9.97
C LYS A 106 2.32 -5.76 -10.80
N ILE A 107 1.92 -5.64 -12.08
CA ILE A 107 1.70 -6.77 -12.99
C ILE A 107 2.94 -7.64 -13.21
N SER A 108 4.15 -7.09 -13.03
CA SER A 108 5.41 -7.82 -13.13
C SER A 108 5.89 -8.36 -11.77
N SER A 109 4.98 -8.53 -10.81
CA SER A 109 5.28 -9.02 -9.45
C SER A 109 6.24 -8.14 -8.66
N GLU A 110 6.25 -6.83 -8.94
CA GLU A 110 7.13 -5.89 -8.27
C GLU A 110 6.76 -5.70 -6.78
N GLU A 111 5.48 -5.80 -6.42
CA GLU A 111 5.05 -5.71 -5.02
C GLU A 111 5.49 -6.93 -4.19
N GLU A 112 5.15 -8.13 -4.62
CA GLU A 112 5.41 -9.37 -3.89
C GLU A 112 6.53 -10.14 -4.62
N THR A 113 7.75 -9.66 -4.45
CA THR A 113 8.93 -10.10 -5.22
C THR A 113 9.34 -11.54 -4.89
N TRP A 114 9.10 -11.99 -3.65
CA TRP A 114 9.59 -13.30 -3.17
C TRP A 114 8.46 -14.27 -2.82
N SER A 115 7.26 -13.79 -2.48
CA SER A 115 6.17 -14.59 -1.93
C SER A 115 5.21 -15.19 -2.97
N ASP A 116 5.31 -14.75 -4.23
CA ASP A 116 4.38 -15.10 -5.32
C ASP A 116 2.90 -14.79 -4.99
N GLN A 117 2.67 -13.73 -4.20
CA GLN A 117 1.32 -13.30 -3.79
C GLN A 117 0.74 -12.15 -4.63
N SER A 118 1.24 -11.88 -5.84
CA SER A 118 0.80 -10.72 -6.63
C SER A 118 -0.71 -10.69 -6.90
N LEU A 119 -1.37 -11.85 -7.04
CA LEU A 119 -2.83 -11.90 -7.21
C LEU A 119 -3.62 -11.41 -5.99
N LEU A 120 -3.06 -11.56 -4.78
CA LEU A 120 -3.62 -11.00 -3.56
C LEU A 120 -3.61 -9.47 -3.65
N ILE A 121 -2.48 -8.89 -4.03
CA ILE A 121 -2.30 -7.45 -4.19
C ILE A 121 -3.32 -6.89 -5.18
N PHE A 122 -3.42 -7.48 -6.37
CA PHE A 122 -4.37 -7.01 -7.39
C PHE A 122 -5.81 -7.03 -6.90
N LYS A 123 -6.19 -8.11 -6.19
CA LYS A 123 -7.53 -8.26 -5.64
C LYS A 123 -7.82 -7.19 -4.59
N HIS A 124 -6.91 -6.95 -3.66
CA HIS A 124 -7.16 -6.06 -2.53
C HIS A 124 -7.03 -4.58 -2.93
N ASN A 125 -6.13 -4.23 -3.84
CA ASN A 125 -6.14 -2.90 -4.47
C ASN A 125 -7.46 -2.64 -5.21
N TRP A 126 -7.97 -3.62 -5.97
CA TRP A 126 -9.27 -3.48 -6.64
C TRP A 126 -10.42 -3.25 -5.64
N ILE A 127 -10.45 -3.98 -4.53
CA ILE A 127 -11.45 -3.79 -3.47
C ILE A 127 -11.37 -2.36 -2.91
N GLY A 128 -10.17 -1.88 -2.62
CA GLY A 128 -9.92 -0.52 -2.15
C GLY A 128 -10.41 0.54 -3.14
N ILE A 129 -9.95 0.47 -4.39
CA ILE A 129 -10.36 1.37 -5.49
C ILE A 129 -11.89 1.37 -5.65
N HIS A 130 -12.49 0.18 -5.74
CA HIS A 130 -13.93 0.04 -5.96
C HIS A 130 -14.74 0.61 -4.79
N SER A 131 -14.26 0.47 -3.55
CA SER A 131 -14.93 1.04 -2.38
C SER A 131 -15.04 2.57 -2.44
N GLN A 132 -14.05 3.24 -3.04
CA GLN A 132 -14.03 4.69 -3.22
C GLN A 132 -14.85 5.14 -4.44
N PHE A 133 -14.91 4.30 -5.47
CA PHE A 133 -15.70 4.56 -6.67
C PHE A 133 -17.21 4.36 -6.45
N GLU A 134 -17.62 3.29 -5.77
CA GLU A 134 -19.02 2.86 -5.69
C GLU A 134 -20.00 3.95 -5.21
N PRO A 135 -19.67 4.81 -4.21
CA PRO A 135 -20.55 5.91 -3.79
C PRO A 135 -20.88 6.92 -4.89
N TYR A 136 -20.03 7.03 -5.92
CA TYR A 136 -20.18 7.99 -7.01
C TYR A 136 -20.71 7.37 -8.32
N LYS A 137 -20.91 6.05 -8.35
CA LYS A 137 -21.28 5.31 -9.57
C LYS A 137 -22.59 5.77 -10.21
N SER A 138 -23.56 6.20 -9.40
CA SER A 138 -24.84 6.74 -9.88
C SER A 138 -24.84 8.26 -10.10
N THR A 139 -23.73 8.94 -9.81
CA THR A 139 -23.63 10.39 -9.95
C THR A 139 -23.66 10.75 -11.43
N LYS A 140 -24.70 11.45 -11.85
CA LYS A 140 -24.74 12.07 -13.18
C LYS A 140 -23.73 13.22 -13.19
N VAL A 141 -22.58 13.02 -13.83
CA VAL A 141 -21.64 14.11 -14.08
C VAL A 141 -22.36 15.14 -14.95
N GLN A 142 -22.74 16.28 -14.36
CA GLN A 142 -23.08 17.45 -15.15
C GLN A 142 -21.75 17.99 -15.67
N ILE A 143 -21.38 17.55 -16.88
CA ILE A 143 -20.24 18.12 -17.59
C ILE A 143 -20.63 19.58 -17.85
N ASN A 144 -20.02 20.52 -17.11
CA ASN A 144 -20.13 21.93 -17.43
C ASN A 144 -19.24 22.17 -18.66
N PRO A 145 -19.80 22.45 -19.85
CA PRO A 145 -19.00 22.55 -21.08
C PRO A 145 -18.03 23.75 -21.08
N ASN A 146 -18.10 24.61 -20.06
CA ASN A 146 -17.41 25.89 -20.00
C ASN A 146 -16.27 25.95 -18.97
N SER A 147 -15.91 24.85 -18.28
CA SER A 147 -14.72 24.82 -17.44
C SER A 147 -13.49 24.45 -18.26
N GLN A 148 -12.83 25.46 -18.82
CA GLN A 148 -11.41 25.42 -19.19
C GLN A 148 -10.58 26.06 -18.07
#